data_AF-A0A433JZ69-F1
#
_entry.id   AF-A0A433JZ69-F1
#
_cell.length_a   1.000
_cell.length_b   1.000
_cell.length_c   1.000
_cell.angle_alpha   90.00
_cell.angle_beta   90.00
_cell.angle_gamma   90.00
#
_symmetry.space_group_name_H-M   'P 1'
#
loop_
_entity.id
_entity.type
_entity.pdbx_description
1 polymer ?
#
loop_
_entity_poly.entity_id
_entity_poly.type
_entity_poly.pdbx_seq_one_letter_code
_entity_poly.pdbx_strand_id
1 'polypeptide(L)' 'MSGELLLIFLVTLLVFGPKKLPMLASHLGMLLRHLISFKNKINLLWEQQVQELQLKENQDKAAQADKQYQALDKEG' A
#
# COMPACT_ATOMS: atom_id res chain seq x y z
N MET A 1 -12.55 24.18 24.08
CA MET A 1 -11.66 23.48 23.13
C MET A 1 -10.37 23.01 23.80
N SER A 2 -9.41 23.88 24.15
CA SER A 2 -8.09 23.42 24.69
C SER A 2 -8.16 22.79 26.10
N GLY A 3 -9.07 23.26 26.96
CA GLY A 3 -9.22 22.73 28.32
C GLY A 3 -9.95 21.38 28.40
N GLU A 4 -10.83 21.08 27.44
CA GLU A 4 -11.58 19.82 27.40
C GLU A 4 -10.68 18.63 27.10
N LEU A 5 -9.72 18.79 26.17
CA LEU A 5 -8.72 17.77 25.88
C LEU A 5 -7.86 17.44 27.11
N LEU A 6 -7.48 18.46 27.89
CA LEU A 6 -6.74 18.26 29.14
C LEU A 6 -7.58 17.51 30.19
N LEU A 7 -8.87 17.84 30.31
CA LEU A 7 -9.78 17.14 31.21
C LEU A 7 -9.98 15.68 30.79
N ILE A 8 -10.21 15.42 29.51
CA ILE A 8 -10.34 14.06 28.97
C ILE A 8 -9.05 13.27 29.20
N PHE A 9 -7.88 13.88 28.97
CA PHE A 9 -6.59 13.25 29.21
C PHE A 9 -6.38 12.94 30.70
N LEU A 10 -6.73 13.85 31.59
CA LEU A 10 -6.62 13.64 33.04
C LEU A 10 -7.53 12.51 33.52
N VAL A 11 -8.80 12.50 33.06
CA VAL A 11 -9.78 11.47 33.40
C VAL A 11 -9.35 10.10 32.87
N THR A 12 -8.88 10.02 31.62
CA THR A 12 -8.39 8.76 31.04
C THR A 12 -7.12 8.27 31.73
N LEU A 13 -6.20 9.15 32.10
CA LEU A 13 -5.04 8.77 32.90
C LEU A 13 -5.40 8.27 34.30
N LEU A 14 -6.45 8.80 34.93
CA LEU A 14 -6.94 8.31 36.22
C LEU A 14 -7.64 6.96 36.10
N VAL A 15 -8.48 6.77 35.09
CA VAL A 15 -9.26 5.53 34.87
C VAL A 15 -8.37 4.39 34.38
N PHE A 16 -7.51 4.66 33.40
CA PHE A 16 -6.64 3.64 32.80
C PHE A 16 -5.27 3.56 33.49
N GLY A 17 -4.82 4.61 34.16
CA GLY A 17 -3.47 4.70 34.73
C GLY A 17 -2.42 5.15 33.69
N PRO A 18 -1.48 6.03 34.04
CA PRO A 18 -0.48 6.57 33.12
C PRO A 18 0.47 5.51 32.53
N LYS A 19 0.59 4.34 33.17
CA LYS A 19 1.42 3.23 32.70
C LYS A 19 0.73 2.35 31.64
N LYS A 20 -0.60 2.29 31.59
CA LYS A 20 -1.33 1.38 30.68
C LYS A 20 -1.47 1.93 29.27
N LEU A 21 -1.59 3.25 29.09
CA LEU A 21 -1.68 3.90 27.78
C LEU A 21 -0.45 3.65 26.88
N PRO A 22 0.80 3.90 27.33
CA PRO A 22 1.99 3.62 26.51
C PRO A 22 2.20 2.11 26.31
N MET A 23 1.79 1.29 27.27
CA MET A 23 1.82 -0.17 27.11
C MET A 23 0.89 -0.62 25.99
N LEU A 24 -0.35 -0.12 25.91
CA LEU A 24 -1.26 -0.45 24.81
C LEU A 24 -0.77 0.11 23.47
N ALA A 25 -0.28 1.36 23.46
CA ALA A 25 0.26 1.98 22.25
C ALA A 25 1.46 1.20 21.68
N SER A 26 2.35 0.69 22.54
CA SER A 26 3.48 -0.13 22.09
C SER A 26 3.04 -1.49 21.54
N HIS A 27 2.10 -2.18 22.19
CA HIS A 27 1.57 -3.45 21.67
C HIS A 27 0.78 -3.29 20.37
N LEU A 28 -0.09 -2.29 20.27
CA LEU A 28 -0.83 -1.97 19.06
C LEU A 28 0.10 -1.48 17.95
N GLY A 29 1.10 -0.65 18.29
CA GLY A 29 2.12 -0.19 17.35
C GLY A 29 2.94 -1.34 16.78
N MET A 30 3.30 -2.32 17.60
CA MET A 30 3.94 -3.55 17.12
C MET A 30 3.03 -4.32 16.16
N LEU A 31 1.75 -4.51 16.48
CA LEU A 31 0.80 -5.15 15.58
C LEU A 31 0.68 -4.41 14.25
N LEU A 32 0.44 -3.10 14.28
CA LEU A 32 0.33 -2.26 13.08
C LEU A 32 1.59 -2.34 12.23
N ARG A 33 2.78 -2.35 12.84
CA ARG A 33 4.05 -2.49 12.12
C ARG A 33 4.16 -3.82 11.37
N HIS A 34 3.71 -4.91 11.98
CA HIS A 34 3.66 -6.22 11.31
C HIS A 34 2.64 -6.23 10.16
N LEU A 35 1.45 -5.67 10.38
CA LEU A 35 0.41 -5.54 9.35
C LEU A 35 0.88 -4.71 8.15
N ILE A 36 1.52 -3.56 8.39
CA ILE A 36 2.08 -2.70 7.33
C ILE A 36 3.15 -3.47 6.55
N SER A 37 4.03 -4.19 7.25
CA SER A 37 5.08 -5.00 6.60
C SER A 37 4.49 -6.11 5.74
N PHE A 38 3.40 -6.75 6.18
CA PHE A 38 2.71 -7.79 5.43
C PHE A 38 1.97 -7.20 4.21
N LYS A 39 1.28 -6.08 4.39
CA LYS A 39 0.63 -5.34 3.29
C LYS A 39 1.63 -4.94 2.21
N ASN A 40 2.82 -4.46 2.61
CA ASN A 40 3.87 -4.10 1.66
C ASN A 40 4.34 -5.32 0.85
N LYS A 41 4.49 -6.49 1.47
CA LYS A 41 4.83 -7.73 0.75
C LYS A 41 3.74 -8.14 -0.24
N ILE A 42 2.47 -8.06 0.15
CA ILE A 42 1.34 -8.35 -0.75
C ILE A 42 1.30 -7.39 -1.92
N ASN A 43 1.44 -6.08 -1.66
CA ASN A 43 1.47 -5.07 -2.71
C ASN A 43 2.60 -5.30 -3.70
N LEU A 44 3.79 -5.70 -3.23
CA LEU A 44 4.93 -5.98 -4.09
C LEU A 44 4.64 -7.17 -5.03
N LEU A 45 4.06 -8.24 -4.51
CA LEU A 45 3.65 -9.39 -5.32
C LEU A 45 2.53 -9.03 -6.31
N TRP A 46 1.59 -8.20 -5.88
CA TRP A 46 0.49 -7.73 -6.73
C TRP A 46 0.99 -6.85 -7.87
N GLU A 47 1.85 -5.89 -7.57
CA GLU A 47 2.47 -5.02 -8.58
C GLU A 47 3.29 -5.82 -9.59
N GLN A 48 4.07 -6.81 -9.13
CA GLN A 48 4.83 -7.69 -10.02
C GLN A 48 3.93 -8.44 -11.01
N GLN A 49 2.83 -9.05 -10.53
CA GLN A 49 1.91 -9.76 -11.43
C GLN A 49 1.20 -8.83 -12.42
N VAL A 50 0.78 -7.64 -11.97
CA VAL A 50 0.13 -6.66 -12.85
C VAL A 50 1.11 -6.16 -13.91
N GLN A 51 2.36 -5.88 -13.54
CA GLN A 51 3.39 -5.43 -14.49
C GLN A 51 3.75 -6.49 -15.53
N GLU A 52 3.87 -7.76 -15.15
CA GLU A 52 4.14 -8.85 -16.10
C GLU A 52 3.02 -8.99 -17.14
N LEU A 53 1.76 -8.88 -16.71
CA LEU A 53 0.61 -8.89 -17.62
C LEU A 53 0.63 -7.71 -18.59
N GLN A 54 0.90 -6.49 -18.08
CA GLN A 54 1.01 -5.30 -18.92
C GLN A 54 2.17 -5.39 -19.92
N LEU A 55 3.31 -5.95 -19.50
CA LEU A 55 4.47 -6.13 -20.37
C LEU A 55 4.13 -7.04 -21.55
N LYS A 56 3.44 -8.15 -21.28
CA LYS A 56 2.99 -9.09 -22.31
C LYS A 56 2.03 -8.44 -23.30
N GLU A 57 1.03 -7.70 -22.82
CA GLU A 57 0.11 -6.97 -23.69
C GLU A 57 0.82 -5.91 -24.56
N ASN A 58 1.82 -5.22 -24.00
CA ASN A 58 2.60 -4.23 -24.75
C ASN A 58 3.45 -4.88 -25.84
N GLN A 59 4.05 -6.05 -25.56
CA GLN A 59 4.79 -6.82 -26.56
C GLN A 59 3.89 -7.30 -27.69
N ASP A 60 2.69 -7.80 -27.37
CA ASP A 60 1.72 -8.25 -28.37
C ASP A 60 1.24 -7.09 -29.24
N LYS A 61 0.99 -5.91 -28.66
CA LYS A 61 0.64 -4.69 -29.40
C LYS A 61 1.77 -4.20 -30.29
N ALA A 62 3.01 -4.20 -29.79
CA ALA A 62 4.18 -3.81 -30.59
C ALA A 62 4.39 -4.76 -31.77
N ALA A 63 4.29 -6.08 -31.56
CA ALA A 63 4.40 -7.08 -32.61
C ALA A 63 3.28 -6.96 -33.67
N GLN A 64 2.07 -6.56 -33.27
CA GLN A 64 0.98 -6.26 -34.21
C GLN A 64 1.25 -5.00 -35.02
N ALA A 65 1.74 -3.93 -34.38
CA ALA A 65 2.11 -2.69 -35.06
C ALA A 65 3.23 -2.92 -36.09
N ASP A 66 4.27 -3.69 -35.74
CA ASP A 66 5.36 -4.03 -36.67
C ASP A 66 4.87 -4.80 -37.90
N LYS A 67 3.92 -5.73 -37.72
CA LYS A 67 3.28 -6.44 -38.85
C LYS A 67 2.47 -5.51 -39.73
N GLN A 68 1.78 -4.53 -39.14
CA GLN A 68 1.02 -3.52 -39.89
C GLN A 68 1.95 -2.61 -40.71
N TYR A 69 3.05 -2.15 -40.13
CA TYR A 69 4.05 -1.37 -40.87
C TYR A 69 4.68 -2.17 -42.01
N GLN A 70 5.06 -3.44 -41.79
CA GLN A 70 5.61 -4.29 -42.85
C GLN A 70 4.62 -4.60 -43.98
N ALA A 71 3.32 -4.61 -43.71
CA ALA A 71 2.30 -4.77 -44.75
C ALA A 71 2.12 -3.49 -45.57
N LEU A 72 2.11 -2.32 -44.92
CA LEU A 72 2.00 -1.01 -45.57
C LEU A 72 3.22 -0.71 -46.47
N ASP A 73 4.43 -1.09 -46.04
CA ASP A 73 5.67 -0.89 -46.79
C ASP A 73 5.80 -1.82 -48.01
N LYS A 74 4.98 -2.87 -48.10
CA LYS A 74 4.93 -3.80 -49.24
C LYS A 74 3.87 -3.47 -50.28
N GLU A 75 2.97 -2.53 -49.97
CA GLU A 75 1.91 -2.07 -50.88
C GLU A 75 2.23 -0.70 -51.54
N GLY A 76 3.36 -0.07 -51.19
CA GLY A 76 3.90 1.14 -51.84
C GLY A 76 5.09 0.85 -52.75
#